data_AF-A0A938RKM7-F1
#
_entry.id   AF-A0A938RKM7-F1
#
_cell.length_a   1.000
_cell.length_b   1.000
_cell.length_c   1.000
_cell.angle_alpha   90.00
_cell.angle_beta   90.00
_cell.angle_gamma   90.00
#
_symmetry.space_group_name_H-M   'P 1'
#
loop_
_entity.id
_entity.type
_entity.pdbx_description
1 polymer ?
#
loop_
_entity_poly.entity_id
_entity_poly.type
_entity_poly.pdbx_seq_one_letter_code
_entity_poly.pdbx_strand_id
1 'polypeptide(L)'
;MKIKDTPYITVFDNHGAAMKPIGPLMREHRLIEKMLSVFEREARKITEKGKVALLFIDTAMDFIRTYAGRTHHGKEEDILFRDLIKKQLSSEHTRIMQELVAEYKYARNTVGRLVDAKERYLKGADAICEPVMS
;
A
#
# COMPACT_ATOMS: atom_id res chain seq x y z
N MET A 1 -9.56 -41.55 1.61
CA MET A 1 -9.61 -40.11 1.26
C MET A 1 -8.29 -39.74 0.61
N LYS A 2 -8.24 -39.57 -0.71
CA LYS A 2 -7.00 -39.24 -1.43
C LYS A 2 -6.81 -37.73 -1.41
N ILE A 3 -5.88 -37.27 -0.57
CA ILE A 3 -5.37 -35.89 -0.62
C ILE A 3 -4.45 -35.85 -1.84
N LYS A 4 -4.84 -35.12 -2.89
CA LYS A 4 -3.95 -34.84 -4.02
C LYS A 4 -3.08 -33.65 -3.62
N ASP A 5 -1.78 -33.79 -3.86
CA ASP A 5 -0.72 -32.84 -3.54
C ASP A 5 -0.85 -31.52 -4.34
N THR A 6 -1.78 -30.65 -3.96
CA THR A 6 -1.79 -29.25 -4.40
C THR A 6 -1.36 -28.35 -3.25
N PRO A 7 -0.21 -27.64 -3.35
CA PRO A 7 0.35 -26.84 -2.25
C PRO A 7 -0.37 -25.51 -2.02
N TYR A 8 -1.56 -25.32 -2.58
CA TYR A 8 -2.28 -24.05 -2.52
C TYR A 8 -3.69 -24.23 -1.93
N ILE A 9 -3.99 -23.42 -0.93
CA ILE A 9 -5.32 -23.28 -0.33
C ILE A 9 -6.26 -22.72 -1.40
N THR A 10 -7.36 -23.42 -1.68
CA THR A 10 -8.44 -22.90 -2.53
C THR A 10 -9.37 -22.05 -1.68
N VAL A 11 -9.44 -20.75 -1.96
CA VAL A 11 -10.35 -19.82 -1.29
C VAL A 11 -11.67 -19.80 -2.06
N PHE A 12 -12.81 -19.80 -1.37
CA PHE A 12 -14.14 -19.72 -1.98
C PHE A 12 -14.76 -18.34 -1.74
N ASP A 13 -15.59 -17.88 -2.67
CA ASP A 13 -16.40 -16.67 -2.49
C ASP A 13 -17.69 -16.95 -1.69
N ASN A 14 -18.48 -15.91 -1.43
CA ASN A 14 -19.73 -16.00 -0.66
C ASN A 14 -20.81 -16.86 -1.35
N HIS A 15 -20.58 -17.29 -2.60
CA HIS A 15 -21.47 -18.16 -3.38
C HIS A 15 -20.87 -19.57 -3.56
N GLY A 16 -19.76 -19.88 -2.89
CA GLY A 16 -19.11 -21.19 -2.93
C GLY A 16 -18.26 -21.43 -4.18
N ALA A 17 -18.00 -20.41 -5.01
CA ALA A 17 -17.15 -20.55 -6.19
C ALA A 17 -15.67 -20.36 -5.83
N ALA A 18 -14.79 -21.18 -6.43
CA ALA A 18 -13.35 -21.06 -6.22
C ALA A 18 -12.84 -19.70 -6.73
N MET A 19 -12.30 -18.90 -5.82
CA MET A 19 -11.82 -17.55 -6.08
C MET A 19 -10.37 -17.58 -6.55
N LYS A 20 -10.11 -16.93 -7.69
CA LYS A 20 -8.75 -16.71 -8.16
C LYS A 20 -8.02 -15.74 -7.21
N PRO A 21 -6.72 -15.95 -6.91
CA PRO A 21 -5.94 -15.07 -6.02
C PRO A 21 -5.92 -13.59 -6.42
N ILE A 22 -6.17 -13.28 -7.69
CA ILE A 22 -6.33 -11.91 -8.19
C ILE A 22 -7.54 -11.18 -7.58
N GLY A 23 -8.63 -11.90 -7.26
CA GLY A 23 -9.86 -11.32 -6.72
C GLY A 23 -9.64 -10.57 -5.40
N PRO A 24 -9.04 -11.21 -4.37
CA PRO A 24 -8.69 -10.54 -3.12
C PRO A 24 -7.77 -9.34 -3.30
N LEU A 25 -6.73 -9.45 -4.15
CA LEU A 25 -5.81 -8.33 -4.43
C LEU A 25 -6.54 -7.11 -5.01
N MET A 26 -7.45 -7.33 -5.96
CA MET A 26 -8.25 -6.24 -6.53
C MET A 26 -9.18 -5.59 -5.50
N ARG A 27 -9.74 -6.36 -4.56
CA ARG A 27 -10.55 -5.80 -3.47
C ARG A 27 -9.70 -4.93 -2.53
N GLU A 28 -8.48 -5.36 -2.25
CA GLU A 28 -7.52 -4.62 -1.45
C GLU A 28 -7.11 -3.30 -2.12
N HIS A 29 -6.81 -3.32 -3.43
CA HIS A 29 -6.58 -2.10 -4.22
C HIS A 29 -7.72 -1.10 -4.09
N ARG A 30 -8.98 -1.56 -4.25
CA ARG A 30 -10.15 -0.68 -4.12
C ARG A 30 -10.29 -0.07 -2.73
N LEU A 31 -9.86 -0.75 -1.67
CA LEU A 31 -9.86 -0.16 -0.33
C LEU A 31 -8.73 0.87 -0.17
N ILE A 32 -7.54 0.57 -0.69
CA ILE A 32 -6.39 1.49 -0.66
C ILE A 32 -6.75 2.79 -1.40
N GLU A 33 -7.30 2.70 -2.62
CA GLU A 33 -7.75 3.85 -3.40
C GLU A 33 -8.75 4.73 -2.61
N LYS A 34 -9.73 4.11 -1.96
CA LYS A 34 -10.71 4.85 -1.14
C LYS A 34 -10.04 5.59 0.01
N MET A 35 -9.10 4.96 0.70
CA MET A 35 -8.37 5.60 1.79
C MET A 35 -7.46 6.73 1.29
N LEU A 36 -6.84 6.59 0.13
CA LEU A 36 -6.06 7.67 -0.50
C LEU A 36 -6.93 8.90 -0.79
N SER A 37 -8.17 8.73 -1.28
CA SER A 37 -9.10 9.86 -1.46
C SER A 37 -9.47 10.54 -0.14
N VAL A 38 -9.53 9.79 0.96
CA VAL A 38 -9.73 10.37 2.30
C VAL A 38 -8.51 11.17 2.73
N PHE A 39 -7.30 10.63 2.53
CA PHE A 39 -6.04 11.31 2.84
C PHE A 39 -5.90 12.63 2.09
N GLU A 40 -6.21 12.62 0.79
CA GLU A 40 -6.15 13.81 -0.06
C GLU A 40 -7.07 14.94 0.44
N ARG A 41 -8.29 14.59 0.86
CA ARG A 41 -9.25 15.55 1.41
C ARG A 41 -8.78 16.13 2.75
N GLU A 42 -8.23 15.30 3.64
CA GLU A 42 -7.72 15.81 4.91
C GLU A 42 -6.45 16.64 4.73
N ALA A 43 -5.57 16.27 3.79
CA ALA A 43 -4.41 17.08 3.43
C ALA A 43 -4.83 18.49 2.97
N ARG A 44 -5.84 18.60 2.09
CA ARG A 44 -6.40 19.90 1.70
C ARG A 44 -6.93 20.70 2.89
N LYS A 45 -7.69 20.07 3.79
CA LYS A 45 -8.22 20.74 4.99
C LYS A 45 -7.11 21.27 5.90
N ILE A 46 -6.02 20.52 6.06
CA ILE A 46 -4.85 20.94 6.84
C ILE A 46 -4.23 22.18 6.19
N THR A 47 -4.04 22.17 4.87
CA THR A 47 -3.50 23.32 4.12
C THR A 47 -4.41 24.55 4.22
N GLU A 48 -5.72 24.38 4.08
CA GLU A 48 -6.69 25.50 4.11
C GLU A 48 -6.87 26.11 5.51
N LYS A 49 -6.85 25.27 6.55
CA LYS A 49 -7.21 25.69 7.92
C LYS A 49 -6.00 25.88 8.83
N GLY A 50 -4.81 25.48 8.40
CA GLY A 50 -3.57 25.50 9.20
C GLY A 50 -3.60 24.62 10.44
N LYS A 51 -4.58 23.70 10.56
CA LYS A 51 -4.77 22.85 11.74
C LYS A 51 -4.48 21.39 11.39
N VAL A 52 -3.44 20.84 12.01
CA VAL A 52 -3.02 19.45 11.81
C VAL A 52 -3.86 18.50 12.68
N ALA A 53 -4.53 17.55 12.04
CA ALA A 53 -5.25 16.48 12.72
C ALA A 53 -4.31 15.29 13.02
N LEU A 54 -3.57 15.36 14.11
CA LEU A 54 -2.52 14.37 14.45
C LEU A 54 -3.04 12.92 14.52
N LEU A 55 -4.22 12.71 15.12
CA LEU A 55 -4.84 11.39 15.20
C LEU A 55 -5.14 10.80 13.82
N PHE A 56 -5.55 11.65 12.87
CA PHE A 56 -5.78 11.23 11.49
C PHE A 56 -4.48 10.83 10.82
N ILE A 57 -3.40 11.59 11.01
CA ILE A 57 -2.07 11.26 10.46
C ILE A 57 -1.61 9.90 11.01
N ASP A 58 -1.78 9.64 12.31
CA ASP A 58 -1.45 8.35 12.91
C ASP A 58 -2.23 7.19 12.31
N THR A 59 -3.54 7.38 12.11
CA THR A 59 -4.41 6.38 11.50
C THR A 59 -4.02 6.13 10.03
N ALA A 60 -3.71 7.20 9.29
CA ALA A 60 -3.28 7.11 7.90
C ALA A 60 -1.95 6.36 7.77
N MET A 61 -0.99 6.66 8.63
CA MET A 61 0.32 6.00 8.62
C MET A 61 0.22 4.52 9.00
N ASP A 62 -0.59 4.16 9.98
CA ASP A 62 -0.84 2.75 10.31
C ASP A 62 -1.52 2.02 9.14
N PHE A 63 -2.55 2.62 8.52
CA PHE A 63 -3.20 2.02 7.36
C PHE A 63 -2.22 1.76 6.22
N ILE A 64 -1.36 2.73 5.87
CA ILE A 64 -0.38 2.54 4.79
C ILE A 64 0.66 1.48 5.16
N ARG A 65 1.19 1.49 6.39
CA ARG A 65 2.23 0.53 6.81
C ARG A 65 1.69 -0.89 6.92
N THR A 66 0.56 -1.04 7.58
CA THR A 66 0.02 -2.34 7.97
C THR A 66 -0.83 -2.93 6.85
N TYR A 67 -1.79 -2.19 6.33
CA TYR A 67 -2.72 -2.69 5.31
C TYR A 67 -2.10 -2.65 3.92
N ALA A 68 -1.70 -1.47 3.43
CA ALA A 68 -1.15 -1.36 2.07
C ALA A 68 0.22 -2.03 1.94
N GLY A 69 1.14 -1.77 2.88
CA GLY A 69 2.50 -2.32 2.87
C GLY A 69 2.54 -3.81 3.24
N ARG A 70 2.44 -4.12 4.54
CA ARG A 70 2.66 -5.49 5.04
C ARG A 70 1.66 -6.51 4.51
N THR A 71 0.39 -6.12 4.34
CA THR A 71 -0.66 -7.07 3.94
C THR A 71 -0.78 -7.18 2.43
N HIS A 72 -0.98 -6.06 1.74
CA HIS A 72 -1.24 -6.06 0.31
C HIS A 72 0.06 -6.19 -0.51
N HIS A 73 0.99 -5.23 -0.40
CA HIS A 73 2.27 -5.31 -1.10
C HIS A 73 3.10 -6.52 -0.67
N GLY A 74 2.98 -6.97 0.58
CA GLY A 74 3.61 -8.23 1.03
C GLY A 74 3.19 -9.44 0.20
N LYS A 75 1.93 -9.56 -0.19
CA LYS A 75 1.48 -10.65 -1.09
C LYS A 75 2.09 -10.51 -2.48
N GLU A 76 2.25 -9.28 -2.95
CA GLU A 76 2.83 -9.02 -4.25
C GLU A 76 4.35 -9.26 -4.25
N GLU A 77 5.11 -8.64 -3.34
CA GLU A 77 6.56 -8.80 -3.25
C GLU A 77 6.96 -10.23 -2.84
N ASP A 78 6.39 -10.75 -1.75
CA ASP A 78 6.88 -11.99 -1.13
C ASP A 78 6.35 -13.25 -1.83
N ILE A 79 5.27 -13.15 -2.61
CA ILE A 79 4.66 -14.31 -3.29
C ILE A 79 4.64 -14.09 -4.81
N LEU A 80 3.87 -13.10 -5.29
CA LEU A 80 3.62 -12.93 -6.73
C LEU A 80 4.89 -12.60 -7.51
N PHE A 81 5.59 -11.52 -7.17
CA PHE A 81 6.80 -11.04 -7.84
C PHE A 81 7.96 -12.01 -7.64
N ARG A 82 8.13 -12.55 -6.43
CA ARG A 82 9.12 -13.61 -6.14
C ARG A 82 8.98 -14.81 -7.08
N ASP A 83 7.76 -15.21 -7.43
CA ASP A 83 7.53 -16.36 -8.30
C ASP A 83 7.41 -15.98 -9.79
N LEU A 84 7.01 -14.74 -10.10
CA LEU A 84 7.01 -14.19 -11.46
C LEU A 84 8.42 -14.01 -12.02
N ILE A 85 9.40 -13.58 -11.20
CA ILE A 85 10.78 -13.36 -11.66
C ILE A 85 11.47 -14.66 -12.13
N LYS A 86 10.96 -15.82 -11.70
CA LYS A 86 11.45 -17.15 -12.13
C LYS A 86 10.90 -17.57 -13.49
N LYS A 87 9.91 -16.85 -14.02
CA LYS A 87 9.29 -17.13 -15.32
C LYS A 87 9.95 -16.32 -16.42
N GLN A 88 9.82 -16.82 -17.65
CA GLN A 88 10.27 -16.07 -18.83
C GLN A 88 9.26 -14.97 -19.13
N LEU A 89 9.55 -13.75 -18.66
CA LEU A 89 8.75 -12.56 -18.89
C LEU A 89 9.21 -11.86 -20.18
N SER A 90 8.28 -11.16 -20.85
CA SER A 90 8.67 -10.21 -21.89
C SER A 90 9.50 -9.07 -21.27
N SER A 91 10.25 -8.35 -22.10
CA SER A 91 10.96 -7.15 -21.67
C SER A 91 10.01 -6.10 -21.07
N GLU A 92 8.82 -5.95 -21.66
CA GLU A 92 7.76 -5.08 -21.17
C GLU A 92 7.29 -5.47 -19.76
N HIS A 93 6.91 -6.74 -19.55
CA HIS A 93 6.44 -7.20 -18.25
C HIS A 93 7.54 -7.13 -17.18
N THR A 94 8.79 -7.37 -17.55
CA THR A 94 9.94 -7.22 -16.65
C THR A 94 10.09 -5.78 -16.19
N ARG A 95 10.00 -4.82 -17.13
CA ARG A 95 10.07 -3.39 -16.84
C ARG A 95 8.95 -2.95 -15.90
N ILE A 96 7.71 -3.32 -16.20
CA ILE A 96 6.54 -2.99 -15.36
C ILE A 96 6.75 -3.50 -13.93
N MET A 97 7.19 -4.76 -13.77
CA MET A 97 7.44 -5.33 -12.44
C MET A 97 8.52 -4.55 -11.67
N GLN A 98 9.58 -4.11 -12.35
CA GLN A 98 10.64 -3.31 -11.73
C GLN A 98 10.16 -1.91 -11.32
N GLU A 99 9.34 -1.27 -12.16
CA GLU A 99 8.69 0.01 -11.88
C GLU A 99 7.81 -0.10 -10.62
N LEU A 100 6.96 -1.13 -10.53
CA LEU A 100 6.12 -1.39 -9.35
C LEU A 100 6.94 -1.57 -8.06
N VAL A 101 8.03 -2.34 -8.11
CA VAL A 101 8.93 -2.53 -6.95
C VAL A 101 9.59 -1.20 -6.54
N ALA A 102 9.95 -0.34 -7.50
CA ALA A 102 10.49 0.98 -7.23
C ALA A 102 9.44 1.90 -6.58
N GLU A 103 8.20 1.88 -7.06
CA GLU A 103 7.08 2.61 -6.47
C GLU A 103 6.80 2.19 -5.03
N TYR A 104 6.93 0.90 -4.69
CA TYR A 104 6.73 0.41 -3.32
C TYR A 104 7.82 0.90 -2.37
N LYS A 105 9.06 1.05 -2.86
CA LYS A 105 10.14 1.68 -2.10
C LYS A 105 9.88 3.17 -1.89
N TYR A 106 9.44 3.87 -2.94
CA TYR A 106 9.08 5.28 -2.85
C TYR A 106 7.97 5.51 -1.83
N ALA A 107 6.87 4.74 -1.90
CA ALA A 107 5.76 4.86 -0.97
C ALA A 107 6.19 4.66 0.50
N ARG A 108 7.05 3.66 0.77
CA ARG A 108 7.62 3.43 2.11
C ARG A 108 8.47 4.60 2.60
N ASN A 109 9.30 5.18 1.73
CA ASN A 109 10.10 6.35 2.05
C ASN A 109 9.24 7.57 2.38
N THR A 110 8.20 7.82 1.58
CA THR A 110 7.25 8.94 1.78
C THR A 110 6.55 8.84 3.13
N VAL A 111 6.13 7.65 3.56
CA VAL A 111 5.56 7.44 4.91
C VAL A 111 6.60 7.70 6.01
N GLY A 112 7.86 7.32 5.80
CA GLY A 112 8.96 7.65 6.71
C GLY A 112 9.10 9.16 6.90
N ARG A 113 9.16 9.90 5.78
CA ARG A 113 9.23 11.38 5.80
C ARG A 113 8.04 12.01 6.51
N LEU A 114 6.83 11.44 6.37
CA LEU A 114 5.63 11.93 7.06
C LEU A 114 5.72 11.74 8.58
N VAL A 115 6.28 10.61 9.05
CA VAL A 115 6.54 10.42 10.49
C VAL A 115 7.52 11.47 11.00
N ASP A 116 8.63 11.67 10.31
CA ASP A 116 9.65 12.65 10.73
C ASP A 116 9.10 14.07 10.75
N ALA A 117 8.22 14.41 9.79
CA ALA A 117 7.52 15.70 9.76
C ALA A 117 6.57 15.86 10.95
N LYS A 118 5.78 14.82 11.28
CA LYS A 118 4.89 14.83 12.45
C LYS A 118 5.69 15.00 13.75
N GLU A 119 6.82 14.31 13.90
CA GLU A 119 7.66 14.44 15.09
C GLU A 119 8.26 15.84 15.24
N ARG A 120 8.69 16.46 14.14
CA ARG A 120 9.16 17.86 14.13
C ARG A 120 8.06 18.84 14.51
N TYR A 121 6.86 18.65 13.96
CA TYR A 121 5.67 19.44 14.30
C TYR A 121 5.37 19.39 15.81
N LEU A 122 5.40 18.19 16.41
CA LEU A 122 5.17 18.01 17.85
C LEU A 122 6.23 18.66 18.74
N LYS A 123 7.46 18.81 18.25
CA LYS A 123 8.58 19.46 18.96
C LYS A 123 8.56 20.99 18.83
N GLY A 124 7.56 21.56 18.14
CA GLY A 124 7.45 23.01 17.93
C GLY A 124 8.46 23.58 16.93
N ALA A 125 9.11 22.74 16.11
CA ALA A 125 9.90 23.21 14.98
C ALA A 125 8.94 23.66 13.87
N ASP A 126 9.07 24.91 13.43
CA ASP A 126 8.22 25.56 12.41
C ASP A 126 7.85 24.61 11.27
N ALA A 127 6.56 24.33 11.17
CA ALA A 127 5.98 23.42 10.19
C ALA A 127 5.75 24.14 8.87
N ILE A 128 6.84 24.52 8.20
CA ILE A 128 6.79 24.82 6.78
C ILE A 128 6.76 23.46 6.07
N CYS A 129 5.54 23.01 5.75
CA CYS A 129 5.33 21.92 4.80
C CYS A 129 5.89 22.35 3.45
N GLU A 130 7.11 21.95 3.12
CA GLU A 130 7.41 21.77 1.71
C GLU A 130 6.48 20.68 1.15
N PRO A 131 5.92 20.88 -0.05
CA PRO A 131 5.03 19.90 -0.65
C PRO A 131 5.81 18.60 -0.82
N VAL A 132 5.40 17.54 -0.12
CA VAL A 132 5.99 16.20 -0.21
C VAL A 132 5.65 15.51 -1.55
N MET A 133 5.11 16.28 -2.50
CA MET A 133 4.69 15.84 -3.83
C MET A 133 5.52 16.58 -4.88
N SER A 134 6.72 16.06 -5.14
CA SER A 134 7.50 16.32 -6.36
C SER A 134 7.92 15.00 -6.97
#